data_AF-A0A9P5K059-F1
#
_entry.id   AF-A0A9P5K059-F1
#
_cell.length_a   1.000
_cell.length_b   1.000
_cell.length_c   1.000
_cell.angle_alpha   90.00
_cell.angle_beta   90.00
_cell.angle_gamma   90.00
#
_symmetry.space_group_name_H-M   'P 1'
#
loop_
_entity.id
_entity.type
_entity.pdbx_description
1 polymer ?
#
loop_
_entity_poly.entity_id
_entity_poly.type
_entity_poly.pdbx_seq_one_letter_code
_entity_poly.pdbx_strand_id
1 'polypeptide(L)'
;MVLLASNALTIAPLYQGETHLDHYFIGSPFQSSVRLFYITLHEAVDDSFCPRSSYRSQGWTVSVHTEGKRYAHNNMRDGISVVTEAHVTDPRVAEQLEGCLAIIRALAAKQDIHFPETTELFLEIDQNPRKCTYWFADHAHRTIFWLHPVDTKTVGLPDSYSKLHLQYALEENYWTHVEMFPATASQYSLIALNELHVIFLNARANALISDIPTFPYTAEECDRFIHILQRRKGHASDPCVTTFVAKLWMAVAHHRFFTHFGEDSCCISSIYSVVEAPVGKRGLTLTAIYKALLDLPPECRERLKRFGWAILFMALLGASMYPRGSKTCDRK
;
A
#
# COMPACT_ATOMS: atom_id res chain seq x y z
N MET A 1 -18.87 -15.92 -16.58
CA MET A 1 -17.77 -16.48 -15.74
C MET A 1 -16.48 -15.83 -16.19
N VAL A 2 -15.85 -15.06 -15.30
CA VAL A 2 -14.65 -14.21 -15.49
C VAL A 2 -14.87 -12.92 -16.30
N LEU A 3 -15.34 -11.88 -15.60
CA LEU A 3 -15.20 -10.46 -15.98
C LEU A 3 -15.42 -9.57 -14.74
N LEU A 4 -14.67 -9.81 -13.66
CA LEU A 4 -14.40 -8.76 -12.66
C LEU A 4 -13.02 -8.18 -12.97
N ALA A 5 -12.88 -7.62 -14.17
CA ALA A 5 -11.67 -6.97 -14.61
C ALA A 5 -11.83 -5.46 -14.43
N SER A 6 -11.05 -4.88 -13.53
CA SER A 6 -10.25 -3.67 -13.80
C SER A 6 -10.98 -2.41 -14.33
N ASN A 7 -12.27 -2.21 -14.02
CA ASN A 7 -13.05 -1.08 -14.56
C ASN A 7 -13.31 0.07 -13.57
N ALA A 8 -12.70 0.07 -12.38
CA ALA A 8 -12.95 1.10 -11.37
C ALA A 8 -11.72 1.94 -10.97
N LEU A 9 -10.54 1.71 -11.54
CA LEU A 9 -9.34 2.51 -11.25
C LEU A 9 -8.93 3.27 -12.51
N THR A 10 -9.10 4.58 -12.49
CA THR A 10 -8.60 5.47 -13.54
C THR A 10 -7.22 5.94 -13.12
N ILE A 11 -6.20 5.68 -13.95
CA ILE A 11 -4.84 6.19 -13.72
C ILE A 11 -4.88 7.69 -13.99
N ALA A 12 -4.61 8.51 -12.97
CA ALA A 12 -4.51 9.96 -13.13
C ALA A 12 -3.42 10.31 -14.17
N PRO A 13 -3.62 11.30 -15.05
CA PRO A 13 -2.61 11.69 -16.02
C PRO A 13 -1.34 12.19 -15.28
N LEU A 14 -0.19 11.68 -15.73
CA LEU A 14 1.14 12.07 -15.25
C LEU A 14 1.31 13.59 -15.31
N TYR A 15 1.38 14.22 -14.14
CA TYR A 15 1.82 15.62 -14.03
C TYR A 15 3.34 15.62 -13.88
N GLN A 16 4.05 16.14 -14.88
CA GLN A 16 5.48 16.41 -14.77
C GLN A 16 5.69 17.59 -13.82
N GLY A 17 6.18 17.34 -12.61
CA GLY A 17 6.52 18.41 -11.67
C GLY A 17 7.17 17.90 -10.39
N GLU A 18 8.50 18.05 -10.34
CA GLU A 18 9.39 18.13 -9.17
C GLU A 18 9.27 17.03 -8.09
N THR A 19 10.12 16.00 -8.21
CA THR A 19 10.38 15.01 -7.17
C THR A 19 11.51 15.46 -6.23
N HIS A 20 11.18 15.68 -4.97
CA HIS A 20 12.15 15.73 -3.87
C HIS A 20 12.32 14.29 -3.35
N LEU A 21 13.24 13.54 -3.95
CA LEU A 21 13.55 12.14 -3.64
C LEU A 21 14.90 12.03 -2.92
N ASP A 22 14.98 12.59 -1.73
CA ASP A 22 16.04 12.27 -0.77
C ASP A 22 15.34 11.94 0.55
N HIS A 23 15.39 10.65 0.95
CA HIS A 23 15.11 10.06 2.28
C HIS A 23 14.26 8.78 2.34
N TYR A 24 13.72 8.24 1.23
CA TYR A 24 12.81 7.07 1.34
C TYR A 24 13.47 5.68 1.51
N PHE A 25 14.79 5.55 1.37
CA PHE A 25 15.46 4.23 1.52
C PHE A 25 15.74 3.80 2.97
N ILE A 26 15.39 4.62 3.98
CA ILE A 26 15.58 4.31 5.41
C ILE A 26 14.26 4.40 6.19
N GLY A 27 13.13 4.21 5.51
CA GLY A 27 11.83 4.03 6.16
C GLY A 27 11.70 2.60 6.68
N SER A 28 11.35 2.44 7.96
CA SER A 28 10.89 1.15 8.49
C SER A 28 9.80 0.58 7.56
N PRO A 29 9.88 -0.68 7.09
CA PRO A 29 8.88 -1.29 6.20
C PRO A 29 7.50 -1.50 6.88
N PHE A 30 7.30 -0.99 8.09
CA PHE A 30 6.13 -1.26 8.94
C PHE A 30 5.11 -0.11 9.01
N GLN A 31 5.11 0.82 8.04
CA GLN A 31 4.12 1.91 7.98
C GLN A 31 3.13 1.73 6.83
N SER A 32 2.62 0.51 6.65
CA SER A 32 1.56 0.21 5.67
C SER A 32 0.25 0.04 6.43
N SER A 33 -0.61 1.06 6.38
CA SER A 33 -2.02 0.94 6.75
C SER A 33 -2.81 0.77 5.46
N VAL A 34 -3.84 -0.10 5.46
CA VAL A 34 -4.76 -0.18 4.31
C VAL A 34 -5.35 1.20 4.09
N ARG A 35 -5.09 1.75 2.91
CA ARG A 35 -5.45 3.12 2.62
C ARG A 35 -6.96 3.22 2.39
N LEU A 36 -7.60 4.06 3.20
CA LEU A 36 -9.05 4.06 3.43
C LEU A 36 -9.81 4.78 2.30
N PHE A 37 -10.98 4.25 1.94
CA PHE A 37 -11.97 4.93 1.08
C PHE A 37 -13.30 5.10 1.81
N TYR A 38 -13.84 6.32 1.78
CA TYR A 38 -15.13 6.62 2.40
C TYR A 38 -16.27 6.60 1.37
N ILE A 39 -17.42 6.03 1.75
CA ILE A 39 -18.71 6.31 1.11
C ILE A 39 -19.40 7.43 1.90
N THR A 40 -19.96 8.40 1.17
CA THR A 40 -20.95 9.33 1.71
C THR A 40 -22.35 8.81 1.38
N LEU A 41 -23.18 8.52 2.39
CA LEU A 41 -24.57 8.15 2.18
C LEU A 41 -25.34 9.39 1.71
N HIS A 42 -25.61 9.50 0.41
CA HIS A 42 -26.52 10.54 -0.11
C HIS A 42 -27.96 10.04 -0.05
N GLU A 43 -28.87 10.93 0.38
CA GLU A 43 -30.30 10.70 0.55
C GLU A 43 -30.93 9.96 -0.63
N ALA A 44 -31.30 8.71 -0.39
CA ALA A 44 -32.50 8.05 -0.93
C ALA A 44 -32.59 6.61 -0.42
N VAL A 45 -33.15 6.41 0.77
CA VAL A 45 -34.27 5.46 0.98
C VAL A 45 -35.13 6.05 2.10
N ASP A 46 -36.42 6.12 1.81
CA ASP A 46 -37.53 6.56 2.63
C ASP A 46 -37.43 6.14 4.11
N ASP A 47 -37.84 7.05 5.00
CA ASP A 47 -37.71 7.00 6.47
C ASP A 47 -38.71 6.02 7.13
N SER A 48 -39.07 4.96 6.42
CA SER A 48 -40.11 4.03 6.84
C SER A 48 -39.73 2.60 6.51
N PHE A 49 -38.80 2.01 7.28
CA PHE A 49 -38.86 0.60 7.69
C PHE A 49 -37.72 0.31 8.69
N CYS A 50 -37.95 0.61 9.97
CA CYS A 50 -37.16 0.02 11.07
C CYS A 50 -37.96 -1.15 11.66
N PRO A 51 -37.71 -2.41 11.29
CA PRO A 51 -38.12 -3.51 12.14
C PRO A 51 -37.19 -3.53 13.36
N ARG A 52 -37.75 -3.25 14.54
CA ARG A 52 -37.08 -3.51 15.82
C ARG A 52 -36.67 -4.98 15.87
N SER A 53 -35.38 -5.29 15.88
CA SER A 53 -34.91 -6.65 16.19
C SER A 53 -34.28 -6.70 17.58
N SER A 54 -34.87 -7.54 18.41
CA SER A 54 -34.47 -7.94 19.75
C SER A 54 -33.00 -8.38 19.84
N TYR A 55 -32.37 -7.90 20.90
CA TYR A 55 -30.97 -8.08 21.26
C TYR A 55 -30.57 -9.55 21.52
N ARG A 56 -29.77 -10.11 20.59
CA ARG A 56 -28.84 -11.23 20.81
C ARG A 56 -27.87 -11.21 19.64
N SER A 57 -26.57 -11.17 19.88
CA SER A 57 -25.48 -11.17 18.89
C SER A 57 -25.75 -12.12 17.71
N GLN A 58 -26.28 -11.60 16.60
CA GLN A 58 -26.63 -12.39 15.41
C GLN A 58 -25.36 -12.71 14.63
N GLY A 59 -24.82 -13.92 14.81
CA GLY A 59 -23.80 -14.50 13.92
C GLY A 59 -22.37 -13.95 14.02
N TRP A 60 -22.16 -12.80 14.66
CA TRP A 60 -20.83 -12.22 14.84
C TRP A 60 -19.94 -13.04 15.77
N THR A 61 -18.73 -13.32 15.30
CA THR A 61 -17.64 -13.91 16.09
C THR A 61 -16.60 -12.83 16.36
N VAL A 62 -16.17 -12.70 17.62
CA VAL A 62 -15.12 -11.73 18.01
C VAL A 62 -13.80 -12.45 18.14
N SER A 63 -12.82 -12.00 17.37
CA SER A 63 -11.45 -12.50 17.39
C SER A 63 -10.53 -11.45 18.00
N VAL A 64 -9.38 -11.92 18.48
CA VAL A 64 -8.30 -11.05 18.97
C VAL A 64 -7.12 -11.21 18.02
N HIS A 65 -6.67 -10.11 17.44
CA HIS A 65 -5.44 -10.02 16.66
C HIS A 65 -4.25 -10.43 17.53
N THR A 66 -3.18 -10.91 16.90
CA THR A 66 -1.97 -11.37 17.59
C THR A 66 -1.32 -10.30 18.47
N GLU A 67 -1.51 -9.03 18.11
CA GLU A 67 -1.04 -7.85 18.84
C GLU A 67 -2.10 -7.29 19.83
N GLY A 68 -3.23 -7.98 20.02
CA GLY A 68 -4.20 -7.70 21.08
C GLY A 68 -5.43 -6.88 20.69
N LYS A 69 -5.48 -6.32 19.47
CA LYS A 69 -6.66 -5.58 18.96
C LYS A 69 -7.82 -6.54 18.68
N ARG A 70 -9.05 -6.16 19.06
CA ARG A 70 -10.24 -6.99 18.77
C ARG A 70 -10.84 -6.58 17.43
N TYR A 71 -11.39 -7.55 16.73
CA TYR A 71 -12.22 -7.35 15.56
C TYR A 71 -13.35 -8.38 15.54
N ALA A 72 -14.45 -8.02 14.91
CA ALA A 72 -15.61 -8.89 14.74
C ALA A 72 -15.70 -9.32 13.28
N HIS A 73 -16.17 -10.54 13.06
CA HIS A 73 -16.38 -11.09 11.73
C HIS A 73 -17.64 -11.95 11.69
N ASN A 74 -18.30 -11.98 10.54
CA ASN A 74 -19.53 -12.74 10.34
C ASN A 74 -19.63 -13.21 8.88
N ASN A 75 -19.94 -14.49 8.70
CA ASN A 75 -20.28 -15.04 7.39
C ASN A 75 -21.78 -14.88 7.19
N MET A 76 -22.15 -13.89 6.38
CA MET A 76 -23.54 -13.55 6.14
C MET A 76 -24.24 -14.64 5.33
N ARG A 77 -25.58 -14.72 5.45
CA ARG A 77 -26.40 -15.76 4.80
C ARG A 77 -26.36 -15.71 3.27
N ASP A 78 -26.04 -14.54 2.71
CA ASP A 78 -25.88 -14.28 1.28
C ASP A 78 -24.47 -14.64 0.76
N GLY A 79 -23.61 -15.22 1.60
CA GLY A 79 -22.28 -15.69 1.22
C GLY A 79 -21.16 -14.64 1.36
N ILE A 80 -21.48 -13.40 1.75
CA ILE A 80 -20.49 -12.35 1.96
C ILE A 80 -19.87 -12.51 3.35
N SER A 81 -18.54 -12.67 3.44
CA SER A 81 -17.83 -12.56 4.71
C SER A 81 -17.60 -11.09 5.04
N VAL A 82 -17.95 -10.67 6.26
CA VAL A 82 -17.81 -9.28 6.70
C VAL A 82 -16.91 -9.22 7.92
N VAL A 83 -15.94 -8.30 7.90
CA VAL A 83 -15.05 -7.99 9.01
C VAL A 83 -15.15 -6.52 9.41
N THR A 84 -15.06 -6.25 10.70
CA THR A 84 -15.13 -4.90 11.24
C THR A 84 -14.37 -4.79 12.56
N GLU A 85 -13.81 -3.62 12.83
CA GLU A 85 -13.23 -3.29 14.14
C GLU A 85 -14.25 -2.65 15.09
N ALA A 86 -15.48 -2.43 14.61
CA ALA A 86 -16.53 -1.80 15.39
C ALA A 86 -17.02 -2.70 16.54
N HIS A 87 -17.52 -2.06 17.60
CA HIS A 87 -18.04 -2.78 18.77
C HIS A 87 -19.44 -3.34 18.49
N VAL A 88 -19.53 -4.47 17.78
CA VAL A 88 -20.78 -5.11 17.34
C VAL A 88 -21.73 -5.54 18.47
N THR A 89 -21.28 -5.50 19.72
CA THR A 89 -22.12 -5.73 20.90
C THR A 89 -22.94 -4.50 21.31
N ASP A 90 -22.67 -3.31 20.76
CA ASP A 90 -23.52 -2.11 20.89
C ASP A 90 -24.66 -2.11 19.85
N PRO A 91 -25.93 -1.90 20.27
CA PRO A 91 -27.07 -2.01 19.37
C PRO A 91 -27.01 -1.04 18.20
N ARG A 92 -26.53 0.17 18.49
CA ARG A 92 -26.49 1.29 17.55
C ARG A 92 -25.44 1.04 16.49
N VAL A 93 -24.31 0.46 16.89
CA VAL A 93 -23.23 0.05 15.99
C VAL A 93 -23.72 -1.05 15.05
N ALA A 94 -24.40 -2.06 15.58
CA ALA A 94 -24.96 -3.14 14.76
C ALA A 94 -25.99 -2.62 13.74
N GLU A 95 -26.89 -1.73 14.17
CA GLU A 95 -27.88 -1.09 13.28
C GLU A 95 -27.21 -0.27 12.17
N GLN A 96 -26.17 0.51 12.49
CA GLN A 96 -25.43 1.30 11.50
C GLN A 96 -24.68 0.40 10.50
N LEU A 97 -24.06 -0.68 10.96
CA LEU A 97 -23.39 -1.66 10.09
C LEU A 97 -24.39 -2.29 9.11
N GLU A 98 -25.56 -2.72 9.58
CA GLU A 98 -26.61 -3.29 8.71
C GLU A 98 -27.10 -2.27 7.67
N GLY A 99 -27.29 -1.00 8.05
CA GLY A 99 -27.63 0.06 7.11
C GLY A 99 -26.58 0.24 6.02
N CYS A 100 -25.30 0.22 6.39
CA CYS A 100 -24.20 0.33 5.42
C CYS A 100 -24.10 -0.91 4.51
N LEU A 101 -24.29 -2.11 5.07
CA LEU A 101 -24.34 -3.35 4.31
C LEU A 101 -25.49 -3.37 3.31
N ALA A 102 -26.67 -2.88 3.69
CA ALA A 102 -27.82 -2.78 2.79
C ALA A 102 -27.51 -1.91 1.56
N ILE A 103 -26.77 -0.81 1.76
CA ILE A 103 -26.38 0.11 0.67
C ILE A 103 -25.34 -0.55 -0.23
N ILE A 104 -24.33 -1.20 0.34
CA ILE A 104 -23.32 -1.94 -0.43
C ILE A 104 -23.97 -3.06 -1.26
N ARG A 105 -24.94 -3.78 -0.70
CA ARG A 105 -25.73 -4.80 -1.42
C ARG A 105 -26.53 -4.19 -2.57
N ALA A 106 -27.22 -3.08 -2.31
CA ALA A 106 -27.98 -2.39 -3.35
C ALA A 106 -27.08 -1.92 -4.50
N LEU A 107 -25.87 -1.45 -4.20
CA LEU A 107 -24.88 -1.06 -5.20
C LEU A 107 -24.36 -2.26 -6.00
N ALA A 108 -24.02 -3.36 -5.34
CA ALA A 108 -23.57 -4.58 -6.00
C ALA A 108 -24.66 -5.12 -6.94
N ALA A 109 -25.92 -5.18 -6.47
CA ALA A 109 -27.07 -5.61 -7.26
C ALA A 109 -27.31 -4.70 -8.47
N LYS A 110 -27.21 -3.37 -8.29
CA LYS A 110 -27.35 -2.40 -9.40
C LYS A 110 -26.30 -2.59 -10.49
N GLN A 111 -25.11 -3.08 -10.12
CA GLN A 111 -23.99 -3.31 -11.05
C GLN A 111 -23.93 -4.77 -11.54
N ASP A 112 -24.87 -5.63 -11.15
CA ASP A 112 -24.89 -7.07 -11.46
C ASP A 112 -23.61 -7.81 -11.00
N ILE A 113 -23.01 -7.33 -9.90
CA ILE A 113 -21.79 -7.90 -9.34
C ILE A 113 -22.13 -9.06 -8.42
N HIS A 114 -21.56 -10.22 -8.73
CA HIS A 114 -21.59 -11.41 -7.90
C HIS A 114 -20.23 -11.60 -7.24
N PHE A 115 -20.18 -11.66 -5.92
CA PHE A 115 -18.94 -11.83 -5.18
C PHE A 115 -18.52 -13.30 -5.13
N PRO A 116 -17.26 -13.63 -5.47
CA PRO A 116 -16.69 -14.94 -5.16
C PRO A 116 -16.73 -15.24 -3.65
N GLU A 117 -16.83 -16.51 -3.28
CA GLU A 117 -16.74 -16.98 -1.87
C GLU A 117 -15.39 -16.61 -1.21
N THR A 118 -14.38 -16.27 -2.02
CA THR A 118 -13.07 -15.80 -1.57
C THR A 118 -13.03 -14.32 -1.25
N THR A 119 -14.16 -13.63 -1.28
CA THR A 119 -14.25 -12.19 -1.06
C THR A 119 -14.66 -11.88 0.37
N GLU A 120 -13.86 -11.04 1.02
CA GLU A 120 -14.14 -10.50 2.34
C GLU A 120 -14.40 -8.98 2.25
N LEU A 121 -15.45 -8.52 2.91
CA LEU A 121 -15.81 -7.11 3.02
C LEU A 121 -15.31 -6.57 4.36
N PHE A 122 -14.40 -5.61 4.34
CA PHE A 122 -14.16 -4.77 5.50
C PHE A 122 -15.16 -3.62 5.53
N LEU A 123 -15.73 -3.37 6.71
CA LEU A 123 -16.64 -2.27 6.94
C LEU A 123 -16.33 -1.56 8.25
N GLU A 124 -16.18 -0.24 8.18
CA GLU A 124 -15.98 0.64 9.33
C GLU A 124 -17.03 1.74 9.34
N ILE A 125 -17.65 1.94 10.50
CA ILE A 125 -18.63 2.99 10.73
C ILE A 125 -17.92 4.30 11.06
N ASP A 126 -18.36 5.40 10.45
CA ASP A 126 -17.85 6.73 10.76
C ASP A 126 -18.59 7.33 11.97
N GLN A 127 -18.04 8.39 12.56
CA GLN A 127 -18.74 9.21 13.55
C GLN A 127 -20.01 9.83 12.97
N ASN A 128 -19.99 10.15 11.68
CA ASN A 128 -21.19 10.51 10.96
C ASN A 128 -21.99 9.23 10.66
N PRO A 129 -23.20 9.05 11.22
CA PRO A 129 -24.02 7.86 10.99
C PRO A 129 -24.40 7.69 9.51
N ARG A 130 -24.23 8.75 8.69
CA ARG A 130 -24.44 8.75 7.25
C ARG A 130 -23.16 8.51 6.44
N LYS A 131 -22.10 7.95 7.03
CA LYS A 131 -20.87 7.58 6.32
C LYS A 131 -20.33 6.24 6.82
N CYS A 132 -19.75 5.50 5.90
CA CYS A 132 -18.99 4.30 6.19
C CYS A 132 -17.80 4.16 5.27
N THR A 133 -16.73 3.58 5.79
CA THR A 133 -15.53 3.26 5.05
C THR A 133 -15.55 1.77 4.76
N TYR A 134 -15.18 1.39 3.55
CA TYR A 134 -15.21 -0.02 3.15
C TYR A 134 -14.17 -0.31 2.08
N TRP A 135 -13.81 -1.58 1.98
CA TRP A 135 -13.16 -2.17 0.81
C TRP A 135 -13.45 -3.67 0.78
N PHE A 136 -13.30 -4.26 -0.40
CA PHE A 136 -13.33 -5.71 -0.57
C PHE A 136 -11.90 -6.23 -0.70
N ALA A 137 -11.63 -7.38 -0.09
CA ALA A 137 -10.41 -8.15 -0.27
C ALA A 137 -10.76 -9.45 -1.00
N ASP A 138 -10.11 -9.70 -2.13
CA ASP A 138 -10.25 -10.96 -2.86
C ASP A 138 -9.05 -11.86 -2.58
N HIS A 139 -9.27 -12.91 -1.79
CA HIS A 139 -8.22 -13.86 -1.41
C HIS A 139 -7.71 -14.73 -2.56
N ALA A 140 -8.50 -14.92 -3.62
CA ALA A 140 -8.06 -15.70 -4.78
C ALA A 140 -7.06 -14.91 -5.63
N HIS A 141 -7.30 -13.60 -5.79
CA HIS A 141 -6.49 -12.72 -6.63
C HIS A 141 -5.49 -11.86 -5.84
N ARG A 142 -5.52 -11.92 -4.50
CA ARG A 142 -4.66 -11.15 -3.59
C ARG A 142 -4.67 -9.65 -3.88
N THR A 143 -5.88 -9.10 -3.98
CA THR A 143 -6.08 -7.70 -4.30
C THR A 143 -7.19 -7.13 -3.44
N ILE A 144 -7.17 -5.80 -3.26
CA ILE A 144 -8.31 -5.05 -2.74
C ILE A 144 -9.04 -4.32 -3.87
N PHE A 145 -10.33 -4.06 -3.68
CA PHE A 145 -11.13 -3.28 -4.63
C PHE A 145 -12.34 -2.61 -3.98
N TRP A 146 -12.98 -1.73 -4.75
CA TRP A 146 -14.20 -1.01 -4.37
C TRP A 146 -15.25 -1.19 -5.47
N LEU A 147 -16.53 -1.02 -5.12
CA LEU A 147 -17.63 -1.04 -6.09
C LEU A 147 -17.77 0.27 -6.86
N HIS A 148 -17.20 1.35 -6.32
CA HIS A 148 -17.20 2.64 -6.97
C HIS A 148 -15.90 2.82 -7.75
N PRO A 149 -15.92 3.58 -8.85
CA PRO A 149 -14.71 4.12 -9.40
C PRO A 149 -14.00 4.97 -8.34
N VAL A 150 -12.74 4.66 -8.06
CA VAL A 150 -11.90 5.37 -7.09
C VAL A 150 -10.61 5.80 -7.76
N ASP A 151 -10.19 7.04 -7.52
CA ASP A 151 -8.89 7.53 -7.97
C ASP A 151 -7.79 7.04 -7.02
N THR A 152 -6.66 6.63 -7.58
CA THR A 152 -5.53 6.09 -6.80
C THR A 152 -5.06 7.07 -5.72
N LYS A 153 -5.05 8.38 -5.99
CA LYS A 153 -4.65 9.40 -5.00
C LYS A 153 -5.66 9.51 -3.87
N THR A 154 -6.94 9.32 -4.16
CA THR A 154 -8.01 9.36 -3.13
C THR A 154 -7.82 8.26 -2.10
N VAL A 155 -7.45 7.06 -2.55
CA VAL A 155 -7.08 5.93 -1.68
C VAL A 155 -5.58 5.90 -1.39
N GLY A 156 -4.89 7.02 -1.59
CA GLY A 156 -3.47 7.16 -1.32
C GLY A 156 -2.55 6.15 -2.00
N LEU A 157 -2.98 5.39 -3.01
CA LEU A 157 -2.10 4.48 -3.74
C LEU A 157 -0.99 5.26 -4.43
N PRO A 158 0.24 4.72 -4.47
CA PRO A 158 1.36 5.37 -5.15
C PRO A 158 1.09 5.51 -6.65
N ASP A 159 1.73 6.50 -7.28
CA ASP A 159 1.67 6.67 -8.72
C ASP A 159 2.27 5.42 -9.40
N SER A 160 1.52 4.87 -10.35
CA SER A 160 1.87 3.63 -11.05
C SER A 160 2.02 3.89 -12.55
N TYR A 161 2.92 3.13 -13.16
CA TYR A 161 3.28 3.28 -14.58
C TYR A 161 2.41 2.44 -15.50
N SER A 162 1.85 1.35 -14.96
CA SER A 162 1.01 0.41 -15.67
C SER A 162 0.00 -0.22 -14.70
N LYS A 163 -0.98 -0.94 -15.25
CA LYS A 163 -1.92 -1.74 -14.45
C LYS A 163 -1.22 -2.88 -13.70
N LEU A 164 -0.18 -3.48 -14.28
CA LEU A 164 0.60 -4.54 -13.65
C LEU A 164 1.39 -3.98 -12.46
N HIS A 165 2.04 -2.82 -12.64
CA HIS A 165 2.72 -2.13 -11.55
C HIS A 165 1.74 -1.76 -10.41
N LEU A 166 0.56 -1.24 -10.73
CA LEU A 166 -0.48 -0.93 -9.73
C LEU A 166 -0.92 -2.17 -8.94
N GLN A 167 -0.93 -3.36 -9.57
CA GLN A 167 -1.33 -4.60 -8.93
C GLN A 167 -0.47 -4.92 -7.70
N TYR A 168 0.83 -4.60 -7.70
CA TYR A 168 1.70 -4.83 -6.54
C TYR A 168 1.35 -3.93 -5.35
N ALA A 169 0.94 -2.68 -5.60
CA ALA A 169 0.47 -1.80 -4.53
C ALA A 169 -0.88 -2.27 -3.95
N LEU A 170 -1.77 -2.80 -4.78
CA LEU A 170 -3.03 -3.41 -4.33
C LEU A 170 -2.79 -4.72 -3.58
N GLU A 171 -1.80 -5.52 -4.01
CA GLU A 171 -1.38 -6.74 -3.33
C GLU A 171 -0.79 -6.42 -1.95
N GLU A 172 0.03 -5.38 -1.80
CA GLU A 172 0.53 -4.92 -0.51
C GLU A 172 -0.62 -4.56 0.45
N ASN A 173 -1.61 -3.80 -0.02
CA ASN A 173 -2.79 -3.48 0.78
C ASN A 173 -3.63 -4.72 1.11
N TYR A 174 -3.75 -5.68 0.20
CA TYR A 174 -4.40 -6.96 0.47
C TYR A 174 -3.70 -7.70 1.62
N TRP A 175 -2.37 -7.77 1.60
CA TRP A 175 -1.63 -8.41 2.68
C TRP A 175 -1.73 -7.64 4.00
N THR A 176 -1.83 -6.32 3.96
CA THR A 176 -2.13 -5.52 5.14
C THR A 176 -3.51 -5.87 5.73
N HIS A 177 -4.52 -6.11 4.88
CA HIS A 177 -5.83 -6.59 5.32
C HIS A 177 -5.75 -8.00 5.96
N VAL A 178 -4.99 -8.93 5.35
CA VAL A 178 -4.75 -10.27 5.94
C VAL A 178 -4.02 -10.17 7.28
N GLU A 179 -3.07 -9.25 7.42
CA GLU A 179 -2.40 -8.97 8.69
C GLU A 179 -3.39 -8.50 9.75
N MET A 180 -4.29 -7.57 9.42
CA MET A 180 -5.29 -7.04 10.36
C MET A 180 -6.33 -8.09 10.78
N PHE A 181 -6.76 -8.96 9.86
CA PHE A 181 -7.83 -9.94 10.06
C PHE A 181 -7.38 -11.39 9.78
N PRO A 182 -6.38 -11.91 10.53
CA PRO A 182 -5.73 -13.18 10.18
C PRO A 182 -6.62 -14.40 10.43
N ALA A 183 -7.63 -14.31 11.29
CA ALA A 183 -8.50 -15.46 11.58
C ALA A 183 -9.36 -15.83 10.36
N THR A 184 -9.85 -14.83 9.62
CA THR A 184 -10.70 -15.03 8.45
C THR A 184 -9.91 -15.45 7.21
N ALA A 185 -8.66 -14.99 7.09
CA ALA A 185 -7.78 -15.32 5.98
C ALA A 185 -6.96 -16.60 6.15
N SER A 186 -7.00 -17.25 7.31
CA SER A 186 -6.13 -18.38 7.69
C SER A 186 -6.16 -19.57 6.73
N GLN A 187 -7.29 -19.82 6.06
CA GLN A 187 -7.44 -20.89 5.08
C GLN A 187 -6.62 -20.69 3.80
N TYR A 188 -6.23 -19.45 3.48
CA TYR A 188 -5.46 -19.10 2.28
C TYR A 188 -3.95 -19.06 2.52
N SER A 189 -3.52 -19.18 3.78
CA SER A 189 -2.15 -18.97 4.23
C SER A 189 -1.18 -20.07 3.79
N LEU A 190 -1.63 -21.32 3.59
CA LEU A 190 -0.71 -22.43 3.26
C LEU A 190 0.01 -22.24 1.92
N ILE A 191 -0.72 -21.82 0.89
CA ILE A 191 -0.15 -21.57 -0.44
C ILE A 191 0.83 -20.40 -0.35
N ALA A 192 0.40 -19.31 0.30
CA ALA A 192 1.21 -18.12 0.52
C ALA A 192 2.51 -18.42 1.27
N LEU A 193 2.47 -19.26 2.30
CA LEU A 193 3.63 -19.68 3.08
C LEU A 193 4.64 -20.46 2.22
N ASN A 194 4.14 -21.39 1.39
CA ASN A 194 5.00 -22.19 0.51
C ASN A 194 5.68 -21.34 -0.56
N GLU A 195 4.96 -20.37 -1.12
CA GLU A 195 5.51 -19.42 -2.09
C GLU A 195 6.58 -18.52 -1.46
N LEU A 196 6.35 -17.98 -0.24
CA LEU A 196 7.39 -17.23 0.48
C LEU A 196 8.65 -18.05 0.67
N HIS A 197 8.50 -19.33 1.04
CA HIS A 197 9.66 -20.20 1.24
C HIS A 197 10.52 -20.28 -0.02
N VAL A 198 9.91 -20.38 -1.22
CA VAL A 198 10.63 -20.38 -2.49
C VAL A 198 11.22 -19.01 -2.81
N ILE A 199 10.48 -17.92 -2.60
CA ILE A 199 10.93 -16.55 -2.86
C ILE A 199 12.17 -16.23 -2.01
N PHE A 200 12.15 -16.53 -0.72
CA PHE A 200 13.27 -16.28 0.18
C PHE A 200 14.47 -17.18 -0.11
N LEU A 201 14.26 -18.42 -0.58
CA LEU A 201 15.35 -19.28 -1.07
C LEU A 201 16.04 -18.66 -2.29
N ASN A 202 15.26 -18.16 -3.26
CA ASN A 202 15.79 -17.50 -4.44
C ASN A 202 16.51 -16.19 -4.06
N ALA A 203 15.94 -15.39 -3.17
CA ALA A 203 16.55 -14.15 -2.70
C ALA A 203 17.90 -14.40 -2.00
N ARG A 204 17.97 -15.44 -1.14
CA ARG A 204 19.22 -15.86 -0.51
C ARG A 204 20.28 -16.25 -1.53
N ALA A 205 19.91 -17.08 -2.51
CA ALA A 205 20.83 -17.49 -3.57
C ALA A 205 21.34 -16.28 -4.37
N ASN A 206 20.43 -15.36 -4.74
CA ASN A 206 20.78 -14.14 -5.44
C ASN A 206 21.73 -13.26 -4.62
N ALA A 207 21.51 -13.10 -3.32
CA ALA A 207 22.38 -12.31 -2.45
C ALA A 207 23.79 -12.90 -2.28
N LEU A 208 23.96 -14.21 -2.48
CA LEU A 208 25.27 -14.87 -2.42
C LEU A 208 26.04 -14.82 -3.75
N ILE A 209 25.33 -14.71 -4.88
CA ILE A 209 25.91 -14.78 -6.22
C ILE A 209 26.08 -13.39 -6.84
N SER A 210 25.17 -12.47 -6.54
CA SER A 210 25.14 -11.14 -7.13
C SER A 210 25.84 -10.13 -6.24
N ASP A 211 26.68 -9.30 -6.82
CA ASP A 211 27.37 -8.20 -6.11
C ASP A 211 26.39 -7.16 -5.54
N ILE A 212 25.21 -7.04 -6.17
CA ILE A 212 24.24 -5.96 -5.92
C ILE A 212 22.80 -6.50 -6.02
N PRO A 213 22.34 -7.29 -5.04
CA PRO A 213 20.97 -7.80 -5.01
C PRO A 213 19.97 -6.66 -4.77
N THR A 214 18.77 -6.78 -5.35
CA THR A 214 17.69 -5.79 -5.20
C THR A 214 16.73 -6.12 -4.06
N PHE A 215 16.70 -7.38 -3.60
CA PHE A 215 15.80 -7.85 -2.55
C PHE A 215 16.11 -7.15 -1.21
N PRO A 216 15.10 -6.78 -0.39
CA PRO A 216 15.31 -5.92 0.77
C PRO A 216 16.01 -6.60 1.96
N TYR A 217 16.33 -7.90 1.87
CA TYR A 217 16.91 -8.68 2.95
C TYR A 217 18.25 -9.29 2.56
N THR A 218 19.19 -9.36 3.50
CA THR A 218 20.49 -10.02 3.31
C THR A 218 20.35 -11.55 3.19
N ALA A 219 21.41 -12.23 2.77
CA ALA A 219 21.44 -13.69 2.71
C ALA A 219 21.18 -14.33 4.09
N GLU A 220 21.74 -13.75 5.16
CA GLU A 220 21.58 -14.21 6.54
C GLU A 220 20.16 -13.97 7.06
N GLU A 221 19.56 -12.84 6.71
CA GLU A 221 18.15 -12.54 7.01
C GLU A 221 17.22 -13.54 6.31
N CYS A 222 17.45 -13.78 5.02
CA CYS A 222 16.68 -14.75 4.25
C CYS A 222 16.79 -16.15 4.85
N ASP A 223 17.99 -16.58 5.28
CA ASP A 223 18.19 -17.88 5.93
C ASP A 223 17.37 -18.02 7.22
N ARG A 224 17.31 -16.97 8.05
CA ARG A 224 16.46 -16.93 9.24
C ARG A 224 14.98 -17.05 8.90
N PHE A 225 14.50 -16.32 7.90
CA PHE A 225 13.11 -16.40 7.47
C PHE A 225 12.74 -17.77 6.89
N ILE A 226 13.62 -18.36 6.07
CA ILE A 226 13.46 -19.72 5.53
C ILE A 226 13.26 -20.73 6.66
N HIS A 227 14.12 -20.69 7.68
CA HIS A 227 14.02 -21.59 8.83
C HIS A 227 12.70 -21.46 9.59
N ILE A 228 12.22 -20.22 9.78
CA ILE A 228 10.92 -19.94 10.41
C ILE A 228 9.79 -20.50 9.55
N LEU A 229 9.78 -20.22 8.24
CA LEU A 229 8.74 -20.68 7.31
C LEU A 229 8.66 -22.21 7.26
N GLN A 230 9.80 -22.90 7.20
CA GLN A 230 9.87 -24.36 7.20
C GLN A 230 9.23 -24.98 8.46
N ARG A 231 9.53 -24.42 9.63
CA ARG A 231 9.00 -24.91 10.91
C ARG A 231 7.48 -24.69 11.07
N ARG A 232 6.88 -23.80 10.27
CA ARG A 232 5.46 -23.43 10.39
C ARG A 232 4.55 -24.06 9.34
N LYS A 233 5.08 -24.88 8.42
CA LYS A 233 4.26 -25.54 7.36
C LYS A 233 3.07 -26.33 7.89
N GLY A 234 3.18 -26.98 9.05
CA GLY A 234 2.07 -27.72 9.69
C GLY A 234 1.06 -26.85 10.45
N HIS A 235 1.28 -25.54 10.53
CA HIS A 235 0.48 -24.59 11.31
C HIS A 235 -0.01 -23.43 10.44
N ALA A 236 -0.14 -23.61 9.12
CA ALA A 236 -0.49 -22.52 8.21
C ALA A 236 -1.84 -21.86 8.53
N SER A 237 -2.81 -22.64 9.04
CA SER A 237 -4.12 -22.13 9.48
C SER A 237 -4.11 -21.42 10.83
N ASP A 238 -2.95 -21.30 11.50
CA ASP A 238 -2.84 -20.54 12.74
C ASP A 238 -2.87 -19.03 12.41
N PRO A 239 -3.73 -18.22 13.08
CA PRO A 239 -3.77 -16.78 12.87
C PRO A 239 -2.42 -16.08 13.13
N CYS A 240 -1.61 -16.58 14.05
CA CYS A 240 -0.26 -16.06 14.32
C CYS A 240 0.67 -16.28 13.13
N VAL A 241 0.61 -17.47 12.52
CA VAL A 241 1.38 -17.78 11.32
C VAL A 241 0.89 -16.94 10.15
N THR A 242 -0.43 -16.79 10.00
CA THR A 242 -1.06 -15.97 8.95
C THR A 242 -0.61 -14.51 9.04
N THR A 243 -0.57 -13.92 10.24
CA THR A 243 -0.09 -12.55 10.46
C THR A 243 1.37 -12.38 10.01
N PHE A 244 2.24 -13.31 10.39
CA PHE A 244 3.65 -13.27 9.99
C PHE A 244 3.84 -13.47 8.47
N VAL A 245 3.09 -14.40 7.87
CA VAL A 245 3.07 -14.62 6.42
C VAL A 245 2.65 -13.35 5.68
N ALA A 246 1.61 -12.67 6.16
CA ALA A 246 1.14 -11.42 5.60
C ALA A 246 2.24 -10.34 5.63
N LYS A 247 2.91 -10.14 6.77
CA LYS A 247 4.02 -9.18 6.91
C LYS A 247 5.17 -9.42 5.92
N LEU A 248 5.55 -10.68 5.71
CA LEU A 248 6.59 -11.01 4.72
C LEU A 248 6.12 -10.77 3.29
N TRP A 249 4.86 -11.08 3.00
CA TRP A 249 4.28 -10.83 1.69
C TRP A 249 4.14 -9.34 1.37
N MET A 250 3.82 -8.50 2.36
CA MET A 250 3.84 -7.04 2.20
C MET A 250 5.22 -6.57 1.75
N ALA A 251 6.30 -7.05 2.39
CA ALA A 251 7.66 -6.71 1.98
C ALA A 251 7.98 -7.17 0.55
N VAL A 252 7.50 -8.35 0.15
CA VAL A 252 7.64 -8.85 -1.23
C VAL A 252 6.86 -8.00 -2.24
N ALA A 253 5.59 -7.69 -1.96
CA ALA A 253 4.73 -6.89 -2.84
C ALA A 253 5.28 -5.46 -3.00
N HIS A 254 5.67 -4.83 -1.88
CA HIS A 254 6.33 -3.54 -1.86
C HIS A 254 7.64 -3.56 -2.68
N HIS A 255 8.49 -4.56 -2.47
CA HIS A 255 9.72 -4.71 -3.26
C HIS A 255 9.43 -4.85 -4.77
N ARG A 256 8.43 -5.64 -5.15
CA ARG A 256 8.02 -5.80 -6.56
C ARG A 256 7.50 -4.50 -7.17
N PHE A 257 6.77 -3.70 -6.40
CA PHE A 257 6.36 -2.36 -6.81
C PHE A 257 7.58 -1.49 -7.10
N PHE A 258 8.47 -1.28 -6.11
CA PHE A 258 9.61 -0.37 -6.27
C PHE A 258 10.66 -0.81 -7.29
N THR A 259 10.75 -2.11 -7.59
CA THR A 259 11.64 -2.62 -8.63
C THR A 259 11.00 -2.71 -10.01
N HIS A 260 9.76 -2.24 -10.17
CA HIS A 260 9.02 -2.35 -11.42
C HIS A 260 9.02 -3.79 -11.94
N PHE A 261 8.80 -4.75 -11.03
CA PHE A 261 8.95 -6.16 -11.33
C PHE A 261 8.04 -6.59 -12.49
N GLY A 262 8.59 -7.24 -13.50
CA GLY A 262 7.82 -7.69 -14.68
C GLY A 262 7.49 -6.59 -15.70
N GLU A 263 7.91 -5.35 -15.48
CA GLU A 263 7.83 -4.27 -16.49
C GLU A 263 9.05 -4.28 -17.41
N ASP A 264 8.91 -3.67 -18.61
CA ASP A 264 10.04 -3.43 -19.52
C ASP A 264 11.14 -2.58 -18.88
N SER A 265 10.75 -1.75 -17.90
CA SER A 265 11.62 -0.87 -17.13
C SER A 265 12.00 -1.47 -15.77
N CYS A 266 12.11 -2.80 -15.63
CA CYS A 266 12.43 -3.42 -14.34
C CYS A 266 13.85 -3.11 -13.82
N CYS A 267 13.98 -2.89 -12.51
CA CYS A 267 15.26 -2.77 -11.80
C CYS A 267 15.86 -4.17 -11.57
N ILE A 268 16.81 -4.60 -12.39
CA ILE A 268 17.50 -5.89 -12.22
C ILE A 268 18.67 -5.80 -11.22
N SER A 269 19.26 -4.61 -11.05
CA SER A 269 20.33 -4.35 -10.09
C SER A 269 20.12 -2.98 -9.43
N SER A 270 20.50 -2.85 -8.15
CA SER A 270 20.18 -1.65 -7.37
C SER A 270 20.95 -0.39 -7.80
N ILE A 271 21.95 -0.51 -8.67
CA ILE A 271 22.70 0.62 -9.24
C ILE A 271 21.96 1.33 -10.39
N TYR A 272 20.96 0.70 -11.00
CA TYR A 272 20.19 1.31 -12.09
C TYR A 272 18.85 1.82 -11.55
N SER A 273 18.78 3.13 -11.30
CA SER A 273 17.50 3.83 -11.09
C SER A 273 16.77 3.91 -12.42
N VAL A 274 15.54 3.39 -12.47
CA VAL A 274 14.65 3.42 -13.64
C VAL A 274 14.17 4.83 -13.98
N VAL A 275 14.28 5.75 -13.02
CA VAL A 275 14.08 7.17 -13.30
C VAL A 275 15.30 7.66 -14.07
N GLU A 276 15.16 7.76 -15.40
CA GLU A 276 15.94 8.73 -16.16
C GLU A 276 15.72 10.08 -15.49
N ALA A 277 16.69 10.52 -14.69
CA ALA A 277 16.71 11.90 -14.24
C ALA A 277 16.54 12.74 -15.51
N PRO A 278 15.55 13.67 -15.57
CA PRO A 278 15.47 14.55 -16.73
C PRO A 278 16.87 15.12 -16.91
N VAL A 279 17.37 15.08 -18.15
CA VAL A 279 18.63 15.76 -18.50
C VAL A 279 18.35 17.25 -18.36
N GLY A 280 18.23 17.71 -17.12
CA GLY A 280 18.19 19.09 -16.75
C GLY A 280 19.48 19.64 -17.31
N LYS A 281 19.36 20.58 -18.26
CA LYS A 281 20.49 21.30 -18.82
C LYS A 281 21.31 21.79 -17.63
N ARG A 282 22.42 21.11 -17.32
CA ARG A 282 23.32 21.51 -16.24
C ARG A 282 23.64 22.96 -16.53
N GLY A 283 23.22 23.87 -15.63
CA GLY A 283 23.44 25.29 -15.82
C GLY A 283 24.91 25.51 -16.18
N LEU A 284 25.17 26.28 -17.23
CA LEU A 284 26.53 26.57 -17.70
C LEU A 284 27.43 27.05 -16.53
N THR A 285 26.83 27.73 -15.57
CA THR A 285 27.43 28.16 -14.30
C THR A 285 27.94 27.00 -13.45
N LEU A 286 27.14 25.95 -13.23
CA LEU A 286 27.55 24.80 -12.41
C LEU A 286 28.68 24.01 -13.09
N THR A 287 28.64 23.90 -14.41
CA THR A 287 29.69 23.25 -15.20
C THR A 287 30.99 24.06 -15.21
N ALA A 288 30.90 25.40 -15.29
CA ALA A 288 32.05 26.30 -15.20
C ALA A 288 32.68 26.29 -13.80
N ILE A 289 31.87 26.28 -12.74
CA ILE A 289 32.34 26.17 -11.35
C ILE A 289 33.07 24.84 -11.13
N TYR A 290 32.49 23.74 -11.62
CA TYR A 290 33.10 22.41 -11.50
C TYR A 290 34.44 22.30 -12.25
N LYS A 291 34.52 22.84 -13.47
CA LYS A 291 35.79 22.89 -14.23
C LYS A 291 36.83 23.79 -13.56
N ALA A 292 36.44 24.98 -13.11
CA ALA A 292 37.35 25.89 -12.40
C ALA A 292 37.88 25.29 -11.09
N LEU A 293 37.08 24.48 -10.38
CA LEU A 293 37.52 23.77 -9.19
C LEU A 293 38.49 22.60 -9.50
N LEU A 294 38.31 21.95 -10.65
CA LEU A 294 39.17 20.84 -11.07
C LEU A 294 40.51 21.28 -11.65
N ASP A 295 40.59 22.48 -12.25
CA ASP A 295 41.81 23.06 -12.82
C ASP A 295 42.67 23.83 -11.81
N LEU A 296 42.30 23.85 -10.53
CA LEU A 296 43.12 24.47 -9.47
C LEU A 296 44.36 23.63 -9.15
N PRO A 297 45.54 24.28 -8.98
CA PRO A 297 46.76 23.64 -8.51
C PRO A 297 46.53 22.87 -7.19
N PRO A 298 47.21 21.73 -6.98
CA PRO A 298 46.95 20.85 -5.85
C PRO A 298 47.08 21.53 -4.48
N GLU A 299 47.94 22.55 -4.37
CA GLU A 299 48.14 23.36 -3.17
C GLU A 299 46.89 24.19 -2.78
N CYS A 300 46.14 24.69 -3.76
CA CYS A 300 44.89 25.41 -3.55
C CYS A 300 43.74 24.46 -3.18
N ARG A 301 43.76 23.22 -3.68
CA ARG A 301 42.75 22.19 -3.42
C ARG A 301 42.74 21.74 -1.96
N GLU A 302 43.92 21.60 -1.34
CA GLU A 302 44.04 21.26 0.08
C GLU A 302 43.61 22.41 1.01
N ARG A 303 43.84 23.66 0.61
CA ARG A 303 43.32 24.82 1.36
C ARG A 303 41.79 24.90 1.28
N LEU A 304 41.18 24.58 0.14
CA LEU A 304 39.73 24.56 -0.01
C LEU A 304 39.04 23.47 0.82
N LYS A 305 39.66 22.29 0.98
CA LYS A 305 39.13 21.23 1.86
C LYS A 305 39.03 21.68 3.32
N ARG A 306 39.97 22.51 3.80
CA ARG A 306 39.91 23.10 5.15
C ARG A 306 38.77 24.11 5.36
N PHE A 307 38.24 24.70 4.28
CA PHE A 307 37.12 25.65 4.31
C PHE A 307 35.82 25.09 3.71
N GLY A 308 35.79 23.79 3.37
CA GLY A 308 34.73 23.16 2.57
C GLY A 308 33.32 23.31 3.15
N TRP A 309 33.19 23.37 4.48
CA TRP A 309 31.89 23.58 5.13
C TRP A 309 31.39 25.02 4.98
N ALA A 310 32.26 26.03 4.95
CA ALA A 310 31.85 27.42 4.87
C ALA A 310 31.34 27.81 3.47
N ILE A 311 31.92 27.26 2.41
CA ILE A 311 31.51 27.53 1.02
C ILE A 311 30.19 26.81 0.69
N LEU A 312 30.01 25.56 1.16
CA LEU A 312 28.74 24.85 1.01
C LEU A 312 27.61 25.54 1.80
N PHE A 313 27.90 26.03 3.00
CA PHE A 313 26.94 26.77 3.84
C PHE A 313 26.56 28.13 3.23
N MET A 314 27.50 28.84 2.61
CA MET A 314 27.24 30.10 1.90
C MET A 314 26.45 29.89 0.59
N ALA A 315 26.69 28.78 -0.12
CA ALA A 315 25.91 28.42 -1.31
C ALA A 315 24.45 28.05 -0.96
N LEU A 316 24.24 27.36 0.17
CA LEU A 316 22.91 27.03 0.69
C LEU A 316 22.18 28.27 1.24
N LEU A 317 22.88 29.21 1.86
CA LEU A 317 22.29 30.49 2.32
C LEU A 317 21.99 31.46 1.16
N GLY A 318 22.80 31.46 0.10
CA GLY A 318 22.58 32.30 -1.09
C GLY A 318 21.37 31.90 -1.93
N ALA A 319 20.92 30.64 -1.85
CA ALA A 319 19.68 30.18 -2.51
C ALA A 319 18.41 30.51 -1.71
N SER A 320 18.54 30.98 -0.45
CA SER A 320 17.44 31.32 0.46
C SER A 320 17.04 32.80 0.43
N MET A 321 17.79 33.67 -0.27
CA MET A 321 17.46 35.09 -0.42
C MET A 321 17.32 35.51 -1.88
N TYR A 322 16.16 35.23 -2.48
CA TYR A 322 15.60 36.10 -3.52
C TYR A 322 14.10 36.33 -3.24
N PRO A 323 13.59 37.58 -3.24
CA PRO A 323 12.25 37.88 -2.76
C PRO A 323 11.16 37.58 -3.78
N ARG A 324 9.96 37.26 -3.26
CA ARG A 324 8.67 37.24 -3.97
C ARG A 324 8.54 38.47 -4.89
N GLY A 325 8.30 38.21 -6.17
CA GLY A 325 7.79 39.20 -7.13
C GLY A 325 6.44 38.75 -7.66
N SER A 326 5.37 39.28 -7.07
CA SER A 326 4.03 39.26 -7.63
C SER A 326 4.01 39.97 -8.99
N LYS A 327 3.47 39.34 -10.03
CA LYS A 327 2.96 40.06 -11.19
C LYS A 327 1.55 39.60 -11.52
N THR A 328 0.61 40.46 -11.12
CA THR A 328 -0.69 40.66 -11.74
C THR A 328 -0.51 41.27 -13.14
N CYS A 329 -1.29 40.76 -14.11
CA CYS A 329 -1.85 41.43 -15.31
C CYS A 329 -2.66 40.34 -16.03
N ASP A 330 -3.98 40.29 -15.91
CA ASP A 330 -5.01 41.18 -16.45
C ASP A 330 -5.06 41.27 -17.99
N ARG A 331 -6.30 41.24 -18.47
CA ARG A 331 -6.80 41.04 -19.85
C ARG A 331 -6.08 41.78 -20.98
N LYS A 332 -6.03 41.13 -22.14
CA LYS A 332 -6.79 41.53 -23.33
C LYS A 332 -7.12 40.33 -24.21
#